data_AF-A0A7X7Q4H9-F1
#
_entry.id   AF-A0A7X7Q4H9-F1
#
_cell.length_a   1.000
_cell.length_b   1.000
_cell.length_c   1.000
_cell.angle_alpha   90.00
_cell.angle_beta   90.00
_cell.angle_gamma   90.00
#
_symmetry.space_group_name_H-M   'P 1'
#
loop_
_entity.id
_entity.type
_entity.pdbx_description
1 polymer ?
#
loop_
_entity_poly.entity_id
_entity_poly.type
_entity_poly.pdbx_seq_one_letter_code
_entity_poly.pdbx_strand_id
1 'polypeptide(L)'
;MADYSTIRTEFVRNRLRETRWEDREYIQQLMGIERIICQGGARNGAVRVLYERLVRRYPVEHGAIYGELHRGTLTSDCDFRLLSEAQQVLWRKQEQLSRDLEEQAEKKKVDRLNRERSEWLLHGGLE
;
A
#
# COMPACT_ATOMS: atom_id res chain seq x y z
N MET A 1 -27.57 -3.17 0.22
CA MET A 1 -26.80 -3.68 1.38
C MET A 1 -25.78 -4.68 0.88
N ALA A 2 -24.55 -4.67 1.41
CA ALA A 2 -23.53 -5.64 1.04
C ALA A 2 -23.90 -7.03 1.56
N ASP A 3 -23.76 -8.05 0.71
CA ASP A 3 -24.06 -9.43 1.07
C ASP A 3 -22.84 -10.13 1.67
N TYR A 4 -22.78 -10.14 3.00
CA TYR A 4 -21.70 -10.76 3.78
C TYR A 4 -21.74 -12.30 3.79
N SER A 5 -22.79 -12.93 3.25
CA SER A 5 -22.84 -14.39 3.12
C SER A 5 -21.77 -14.94 2.17
N THR A 6 -21.22 -14.07 1.30
CA THR A 6 -20.22 -14.43 0.30
C THR A 6 -18.78 -14.49 0.83
N ILE A 7 -18.56 -14.23 2.12
CA ILE A 7 -17.24 -14.26 2.74
C ILE A 7 -16.75 -15.72 2.87
N ARG A 8 -15.57 -15.98 2.31
CA ARG A 8 -14.96 -17.31 2.24
C ARG A 8 -13.90 -17.56 3.32
N THR A 9 -13.12 -16.55 3.68
CA THR A 9 -12.03 -16.66 4.66
C THR A 9 -12.52 -16.37 6.08
N GLU A 10 -12.03 -17.15 7.03
CA GLU A 10 -12.15 -16.92 8.46
C GLU A 10 -11.48 -15.60 8.86
N PHE A 11 -10.38 -15.21 8.21
CA PHE A 11 -9.77 -13.89 8.44
C PHE A 11 -10.77 -12.75 8.26
N VAL A 12 -11.48 -12.70 7.13
CA VAL A 12 -12.46 -11.63 6.87
C VAL A 12 -13.69 -11.77 7.78
N ARG A 13 -14.10 -13.00 8.13
CA ARG A 13 -15.19 -13.23 9.11
C ARG A 13 -14.84 -12.69 10.49
N ASN A 14 -13.62 -12.93 10.97
CA ASN A 14 -13.17 -12.45 12.26
C ASN A 14 -13.13 -10.91 12.27
N ARG A 15 -12.57 -10.29 11.22
CA ARG A 15 -12.59 -8.83 11.07
C ARG A 15 -14.01 -8.26 11.00
N LEU A 16 -14.94 -8.94 10.32
CA LEU A 16 -16.35 -8.53 10.28
C LEU A 16 -17.00 -8.50 11.67
N ARG A 17 -16.63 -9.42 12.57
CA ARG A 17 -17.15 -9.49 13.95
C ARG A 17 -16.61 -8.37 14.82
N GLU A 18 -15.36 -7.99 14.62
CA GLU A 18 -14.67 -6.95 15.40
C GLU A 18 -14.94 -5.53 14.90
N THR A 19 -15.21 -5.38 13.61
CA THR A 19 -15.37 -4.07 12.97
C THR A 19 -16.74 -3.49 13.28
N ARG A 20 -16.75 -2.23 13.74
CA ARG A 20 -17.98 -1.47 13.98
C ARG A 20 -18.76 -1.25 12.68
N TRP A 21 -20.01 -0.79 12.79
CA TRP A 21 -20.85 -0.61 11.59
C TRP A 21 -20.36 0.53 10.71
N GLU A 22 -19.79 1.56 11.32
CA GLU A 22 -19.28 2.76 10.67
C GLU A 22 -18.11 2.44 9.72
N ASP A 23 -17.31 1.42 10.04
CA ASP A 23 -16.11 1.04 9.30
C ASP A 23 -16.35 -0.12 8.31
N ARG A 24 -17.61 -0.41 7.96
CA ARG A 24 -17.95 -1.56 7.10
C ARG A 24 -17.41 -1.45 5.67
N GLU A 25 -17.02 -0.25 5.23
CA GLU A 25 -16.32 -0.07 3.96
C GLU A 25 -15.01 -0.86 3.92
N TYR A 26 -14.25 -0.91 5.03
CA TYR A 26 -13.04 -1.71 5.15
C TYR A 26 -13.31 -3.19 4.85
N ILE A 27 -14.38 -3.74 5.42
CA ILE A 27 -14.75 -5.14 5.19
C ILE A 27 -15.16 -5.39 3.74
N GLN A 28 -15.88 -4.45 3.12
CA GLN A 28 -16.22 -4.57 1.69
C GLN A 28 -14.98 -4.56 0.80
N GLN A 29 -13.96 -3.77 1.17
CA GLN A 29 -12.68 -3.75 0.47
C GLN A 29 -11.92 -5.07 0.63
N LEU A 30 -11.91 -5.67 1.82
CA LEU A 30 -11.34 -7.01 2.04
C LEU A 30 -12.07 -8.10 1.26
N MET A 31 -13.41 -8.06 1.24
CA MET A 31 -14.23 -8.96 0.41
C MET A 31 -13.92 -8.79 -1.09
N GLY A 32 -13.63 -7.57 -1.53
CA GLY A 32 -13.18 -7.28 -2.89
C GLY A 32 -11.88 -8.00 -3.23
N ILE A 33 -10.89 -7.93 -2.34
CA ILE A 33 -9.62 -8.66 -2.47
C ILE A 33 -9.89 -10.17 -2.55
N GLU A 34 -10.63 -10.71 -1.58
CA GLU A 34 -10.97 -12.13 -1.51
C GLU A 34 -11.66 -12.64 -2.78
N ARG A 35 -12.64 -11.89 -3.28
CA ARG A 35 -13.39 -12.24 -4.50
C ARG A 35 -12.49 -12.28 -5.72
N ILE A 36 -11.59 -11.30 -5.88
CA ILE A 36 -10.67 -11.24 -7.02
C ILE A 36 -9.69 -12.42 -6.97
N ILE A 37 -9.14 -12.72 -5.79
CA ILE A 37 -8.25 -13.88 -5.58
C ILE A 37 -8.98 -15.19 -5.92
N CYS A 38 -10.20 -15.38 -5.39
CA CYS A 38 -11.02 -16.57 -5.65
C CYS A 38 -11.40 -16.75 -7.12
N GLN A 39 -11.46 -15.67 -7.90
CA GLN A 39 -11.76 -15.72 -9.33
C GLN A 39 -10.55 -16.08 -10.20
N GLY A 40 -9.37 -16.31 -9.59
CA GLY A 40 -8.12 -16.55 -10.30
C GLY A 40 -7.40 -15.26 -10.73
N GLY A 41 -7.78 -14.12 -10.14
CA GLY A 41 -7.19 -12.81 -10.43
C GLY A 41 -8.11 -11.86 -11.21
N ALA A 42 -7.56 -10.72 -11.60
CA ALA A 42 -8.30 -9.66 -12.27
C ALA A 42 -8.65 -10.03 -13.71
N ARG A 43 -9.95 -10.07 -14.01
CA ARG A 43 -10.48 -10.45 -15.33
C ARG A 43 -10.42 -9.34 -16.38
N ASN A 44 -10.25 -8.09 -15.96
CA ASN A 44 -10.14 -6.94 -16.85
C ASN A 44 -9.26 -5.85 -16.23
N GLY A 45 -8.88 -4.86 -17.04
CA GLY A 45 -7.98 -3.78 -16.63
C GLY A 45 -8.50 -2.94 -15.46
N ALA A 46 -9.80 -2.64 -15.41
CA ALA A 46 -10.39 -1.87 -14.33
C ALA A 46 -10.31 -2.61 -12.98
N VAL A 47 -10.65 -3.91 -12.98
CA VAL A 47 -10.53 -4.78 -11.80
C VAL A 47 -9.07 -4.91 -11.38
N ARG A 48 -8.13 -4.96 -12.34
CA ARG A 48 -6.70 -5.03 -12.05
C ARG A 48 -6.21 -3.78 -11.32
N VAL A 49 -6.55 -2.59 -11.80
CA VAL A 49 -6.17 -1.32 -11.15
C VAL A 49 -6.78 -1.22 -9.75
N LEU A 50 -8.05 -1.62 -9.60
CA LEU A 50 -8.70 -1.67 -8.30
C LEU A 50 -7.98 -2.64 -7.35
N TYR A 51 -7.67 -3.84 -7.83
CA TYR A 51 -6.95 -4.86 -7.06
C TYR A 51 -5.58 -4.36 -6.62
N GLU A 52 -4.78 -3.80 -7.53
CA GLU A 52 -3.46 -3.25 -7.22
C GLU A 52 -3.54 -2.13 -6.18
N ARG A 53 -4.56 -1.25 -6.27
CA ARG A 53 -4.80 -0.22 -5.25
C ARG A 53 -5.13 -0.84 -3.88
N LEU A 54 -5.99 -1.85 -3.84
CA LEU A 54 -6.39 -2.52 -2.61
C LEU A 54 -5.22 -3.27 -1.97
N VAL A 55 -4.43 -4.00 -2.76
CA VAL A 55 -3.22 -4.69 -2.29
C VAL A 55 -2.19 -3.71 -1.77
N ARG A 56 -2.01 -2.55 -2.42
CA ARG A 56 -1.12 -1.50 -1.93
C ARG A 56 -1.60 -0.91 -0.60
N ARG A 57 -2.91 -0.76 -0.42
CA ARG A 57 -3.51 -0.19 0.80
C ARG A 57 -3.51 -1.19 1.96
N TYR A 58 -3.74 -2.47 1.68
CA TYR A 58 -3.92 -3.54 2.65
C TYR A 58 -3.05 -4.77 2.33
N PRO A 59 -1.71 -4.63 2.32
CA PRO A 59 -0.84 -5.72 1.88
C PRO A 59 -0.76 -6.86 2.90
N VAL A 60 -0.90 -6.57 4.20
CA VAL A 60 -0.90 -7.62 5.24
C VAL A 60 -2.22 -8.41 5.21
N GLU A 61 -3.37 -7.72 5.08
CA GLU A 61 -4.66 -8.39 4.91
C GLU A 61 -4.72 -9.19 3.61
N HIS A 62 -4.18 -8.65 2.52
CA HIS A 62 -4.04 -9.42 1.28
C HIS A 62 -3.21 -10.69 1.52
N GLY A 63 -2.09 -10.60 2.24
CA GLY A 63 -1.26 -11.75 2.58
C GLY A 63 -2.02 -12.80 3.40
N ALA A 64 -2.78 -12.38 4.40
CA ALA A 64 -3.61 -13.24 5.23
C ALA A 64 -4.71 -13.94 4.40
N ILE A 65 -5.47 -13.18 3.61
CA ILE A 65 -6.54 -13.69 2.74
C ILE A 65 -5.96 -14.66 1.70
N TYR A 66 -4.86 -14.29 1.04
CA TYR A 66 -4.23 -15.13 0.03
C TYR A 66 -3.70 -16.44 0.63
N GLY A 67 -3.01 -16.35 1.78
CA GLY A 67 -2.48 -17.51 2.49
C GLY A 67 -3.58 -18.47 2.92
N GLU A 68 -4.68 -17.95 3.44
CA GLU A 68 -5.82 -18.78 3.83
C GLU A 68 -6.47 -19.45 2.62
N LEU A 69 -6.73 -18.70 1.54
CA LEU A 69 -7.38 -19.24 0.33
C LEU A 69 -6.53 -20.27 -0.42
N HIS A 70 -5.21 -20.08 -0.50
CA HIS A 70 -4.33 -20.94 -1.31
C HIS A 70 -3.62 -22.03 -0.52
N ARG A 71 -3.32 -21.77 0.76
CA ARG A 71 -2.50 -22.67 1.60
C ARG A 71 -3.30 -23.26 2.76
N GLY A 72 -4.52 -22.79 3.00
CA GLY A 72 -5.31 -23.18 4.18
C GLY A 72 -4.69 -22.72 5.49
N THR A 73 -3.73 -21.79 5.47
CA THR A 73 -3.04 -21.31 6.66
C THR A 73 -3.83 -20.17 7.29
N LEU A 74 -4.31 -20.38 8.50
CA LEU A 74 -4.96 -19.32 9.28
C LEU A 74 -3.90 -18.37 9.84
N THR A 75 -4.16 -17.07 9.69
CA THR A 75 -3.32 -16.02 10.28
C THR A 75 -3.87 -15.71 11.67
N SER A 76 -3.07 -15.93 12.72
CA SER A 76 -3.48 -15.55 14.08
C SER A 76 -3.44 -14.03 14.28
N ASP A 77 -4.15 -13.50 15.27
CA ASP A 77 -4.10 -12.07 15.59
C ASP A 77 -2.73 -11.60 16.07
N CYS A 78 -1.93 -12.50 16.66
CA CYS A 78 -0.55 -12.18 17.04
C CYS A 78 0.33 -12.05 15.79
N ASP A 79 0.21 -12.98 14.84
CA ASP A 79 0.96 -12.92 13.58
C ASP A 79 0.55 -11.70 12.75
N PHE A 80 -0.75 -11.41 12.70
CA PHE A 80 -1.27 -10.24 12.00
C PHE A 80 -0.71 -8.94 12.59
N ARG A 81 -0.68 -8.81 13.92
CA ARG A 81 -0.10 -7.63 14.59
C ARG A 81 1.39 -7.48 14.28
N LEU A 82 2.15 -8.57 14.38
CA LEU A 82 3.58 -8.56 14.07
C LEU A 82 3.84 -8.15 12.61
N LEU A 83 3.09 -8.69 11.66
CA LEU A 83 3.20 -8.35 10.25
C LEU A 83 2.80 -6.90 9.97
N SER A 84 1.77 -6.41 10.66
CA SER A 84 1.32 -5.01 10.56
C SER A 84 2.38 -4.04 11.08
N GLU A 85 3.01 -4.35 12.22
CA GLU A 85 4.10 -3.56 12.78
C GLU A 85 5.33 -3.56 11.86
N ALA A 86 5.71 -4.73 11.32
CA ALA A 86 6.80 -4.83 10.36
C ALA A 86 6.52 -4.00 9.10
N GLN A 87 5.28 -4.05 8.58
CA GLN A 87 4.87 -3.24 7.45
C GLN A 87 4.97 -1.73 7.76
N GLN A 88 4.55 -1.29 8.94
CA GLN A 88 4.67 0.11 9.33
C GLN A 88 6.13 0.58 9.38
N VAL A 89 7.04 -0.26 9.90
CA VAL A 89 8.47 0.04 9.91
C VAL A 89 9.01 0.18 8.49
N LEU A 90 8.65 -0.73 7.58
CA LEU A 90 9.05 -0.66 6.17
C LEU A 90 8.51 0.60 5.49
N TRP A 91 7.25 0.95 5.75
CA TRP A 91 6.63 2.16 5.20
C TRP A 91 7.36 3.43 5.63
N ARG A 92 7.66 3.57 6.93
CA ARG A 92 8.42 4.72 7.46
C ARG A 92 9.81 4.82 6.83
N LYS A 93 10.51 3.70 6.67
CA LYS A 93 11.82 3.69 5.99
C LYS A 93 11.70 4.11 4.52
N GLN A 94 10.69 3.62 3.81
CA GLN A 94 10.47 3.98 2.41
C GLN A 94 10.13 5.47 2.25
N GLU A 95 9.31 6.01 3.15
CA GLU A 95 8.98 7.44 3.18
C GLU A 95 10.24 8.28 3.43
N GLN A 96 11.08 7.90 4.41
CA GLN A 96 12.33 8.60 4.68
C GLN A 96 13.26 8.59 3.45
N LEU A 97 13.45 7.42 2.83
CA LEU A 97 14.27 7.30 1.62
C LEU A 97 13.75 8.16 0.48
N SER A 98 12.42 8.27 0.32
CA SER A 98 11.82 9.10 -0.72
C SER A 98 12.09 10.58 -0.48
N ARG A 99 11.97 11.04 0.77
CA ARG A 99 12.30 12.41 1.18
C ARG A 99 13.78 12.71 0.98
N ASP A 100 14.66 11.80 1.37
CA ASP A 100 16.11 11.97 1.23
C ASP A 100 16.51 12.08 -0.26
N LEU A 101 15.88 11.28 -1.13
CA LEU A 101 16.10 11.34 -2.58
C LEU A 101 15.61 12.66 -3.19
N GLU A 102 14.44 13.15 -2.76
CA GLU A 102 13.92 14.45 -3.18
C GLU A 102 14.83 15.60 -2.73
N GLU A 103 15.30 15.58 -1.48
CA GLU A 103 16.23 16.58 -0.96
C GLU A 103 17.57 16.56 -1.72
N GLN A 104 18.11 15.38 -2.03
CA GLN A 104 19.32 15.26 -2.85
C GLN A 104 19.11 15.77 -4.27
N ALA A 105 17.95 15.49 -4.88
CA ALA A 105 17.63 16.00 -6.21
C ALA A 105 17.55 17.53 -6.21
N GLU A 106 16.96 18.12 -5.17
CA GLU A 106 16.84 19.56 -5.05
C GLU A 106 18.18 20.23 -4.78
N LYS A 107 19.01 19.68 -3.88
CA LYS A 107 20.39 20.15 -3.67
C LYS A 107 21.19 20.15 -4.97
N LYS A 108 21.10 19.08 -5.76
CA LYS A 108 21.78 19.00 -7.07
C LYS A 108 21.31 20.07 -8.05
N LYS A 109 20.01 20.43 -8.05
CA LYS A 109 19.50 21.53 -8.88
C LYS A 109 20.05 22.88 -8.42
N VAL A 110 20.01 23.15 -7.12
CA VAL A 110 20.52 24.39 -6.53
C VAL A 110 22.03 24.55 -6.80
N ASP A 111 22.80 23.49 -6.59
CA ASP A 111 24.24 23.48 -6.86
C ASP A 111 24.54 23.72 -8.34
N ARG A 112 23.76 23.12 -9.24
CA ARG A 112 23.88 23.34 -10.68
C ARG A 112 23.60 24.80 -11.05
N LEU A 113 22.50 25.36 -10.57
CA LEU A 113 22.14 26.76 -10.82
C LEU A 113 23.18 27.73 -10.24
N ASN A 114 23.72 27.44 -9.06
CA ASN A 114 24.78 28.23 -8.46
C ASN A 114 26.08 28.20 -9.27
N ARG A 115 26.45 27.03 -9.85
CA ARG A 115 27.59 26.92 -10.76
C ARG A 115 27.37 27.71 -12.03
N GLU A 116 26.22 27.51 -12.69
CA GLU A 116 25.85 28.24 -13.91
C GLU A 116 25.85 29.77 -13.67
N ARG A 117 25.30 30.22 -12.54
CA ARG A 117 25.33 31.64 -12.14
C ARG A 117 26.75 32.16 -11.90
N SER A 118 27.60 31.36 -11.23
CA SER A 118 28.99 31.74 -10.95
C SER A 118 29.80 31.86 -12.24
N GLU A 119 29.63 30.91 -13.17
CA GLU A 119 30.24 30.95 -14.50
C GLU A 119 29.76 32.17 -15.30
N TRP A 120 28.47 32.47 -15.27
CA TRP A 120 27.91 33.64 -15.94
C TRP A 120 28.48 34.97 -15.40
N LEU A 121 28.64 35.10 -14.07
CA LEU A 121 29.28 36.26 -13.45
C LEU A 121 30.76 36.39 -13.87
N LEU A 122 31.50 35.28 -13.96
CA LEU A 122 32.90 35.29 -14.42
C LEU A 122 33.06 35.76 -15.88
N HIS A 123 32.06 35.52 -16.73
CA HIS A 123 32.06 35.94 -18.12
C HIS A 123 31.51 37.36 -18.37
N GLY A 124 31.31 38.15 -17.30
CA GLY A 124 30.89 39.55 -17.41
C GLY A 124 29.37 39.77 -17.47
N GLY A 125 28.59 38.85 -16.88
CA GLY A 125 27.15 39.04 -16.71
C GLY A 125 26.80 40.35 -15.96
N LEU A 126 25.89 41.14 -16.54
CA LEU A 126 25.40 42.41 -15.96
C LEU A 126 24.30 42.14 -14.93
N GLU A 127 24.50 42.60 -13.69
CA GLU A 127 23.57 42.47 -12.54
C GLU A 127 22.11 42.86 -12.83
#